data_AF-A0A7L8EZS6-F1
#
_entry.id   AF-A0A7L8EZS6-F1
#
_cell.length_a   1.000
_cell.length_b   1.000
_cell.length_c   1.000
_cell.angle_alpha   90.00
_cell.angle_beta   90.00
_cell.angle_gamma   90.00
#
_symmetry.space_group_name_H-M   'P 1'
#
loop_
_entity.id
_entity.type
_entity.pdbx_description
1 polymer ?
#
loop_
_entity_poly.entity_id
_entity_poly.type
_entity_poly.pdbx_seq_one_letter_code
_entity_poly.pdbx_strand_id
1 'polypeptide(L)'
;MMKLEYFMGMLMIILLMIMYLMGINYLHPIILIILMIMYSLVVCLLLSINTYNYMYSIMFFLIMISGLLIIFLYFASLVSNEENKIKVNLFILNMTILNLMIMFYFMGLMKYKSYYSMEINKMIDINMSLFNNILKIYYYPFNSFTLLCLFYLLITLFVVIKICSIQDKSLRKLN
;
A
#
# COMPACT_ATOMS: atom_id res chain seq x y z
N MET A 1 -18.55 13.77 1.15
CA MET A 1 -17.50 12.97 0.47
C MET A 1 -16.22 13.77 0.37
N MET A 2 -16.19 14.93 -0.29
CA MET A 2 -14.98 15.72 -0.49
C MET A 2 -14.23 16.05 0.82
N LYS A 3 -14.91 16.52 1.89
CA LYS A 3 -14.26 16.73 3.22
C LYS A 3 -13.66 15.46 3.84
N LEU A 4 -14.30 14.30 3.61
CA LEU A 4 -13.84 13.01 4.10
C LEU A 4 -12.61 12.53 3.31
N GLU A 5 -12.62 12.68 1.99
CA GLU A 5 -11.48 12.36 1.12
C GLU A 5 -10.25 13.15 1.50
N TYR A 6 -10.40 14.47 1.72
CA TYR A 6 -9.32 15.29 2.19
C TYR A 6 -8.82 14.86 3.57
N PHE A 7 -9.72 14.60 4.52
CA PHE A 7 -9.33 14.11 5.85
C PHE A 7 -8.56 12.78 5.78
N MET A 8 -9.00 11.84 4.95
CA MET A 8 -8.30 10.57 4.75
C MET A 8 -6.97 10.77 4.01
N GLY A 9 -6.90 11.69 3.05
CA GLY A 9 -5.66 12.11 2.40
C GLY A 9 -4.66 12.71 3.39
N MET A 10 -5.12 13.45 4.41
CA MET A 10 -4.28 13.94 5.50
C MET A 10 -3.71 12.79 6.33
N LEU A 11 -4.56 11.82 6.71
CA LEU A 11 -4.13 10.64 7.44
C LEU A 11 -3.05 9.85 6.68
N MET A 12 -3.19 9.73 5.35
CA MET A 12 -2.17 9.11 4.49
C MET A 12 -0.82 9.80 4.57
N ILE A 13 -0.80 11.12 4.43
CA ILE A 13 0.44 11.91 4.44
C ILE A 13 1.10 11.80 5.82
N ILE A 14 0.32 11.88 6.89
CA ILE A 14 0.82 11.70 8.26
C ILE A 14 1.47 10.32 8.42
N LEU A 15 0.80 9.26 7.94
CA LEU A 15 1.33 7.90 8.02
C LEU A 15 2.61 7.72 7.19
N LEU A 16 2.70 8.31 5.99
CA LEU A 16 3.93 8.28 5.18
C LEU A 16 5.11 8.98 5.87
N MET A 17 4.86 10.10 6.54
CA MET A 17 5.91 10.82 7.26
C MET A 17 6.37 10.05 8.50
N ILE A 18 5.46 9.39 9.21
CA ILE A 18 5.81 8.47 10.31
C ILE A 18 6.64 7.30 9.78
N MET A 19 6.25 6.71 8.64
CA MET A 19 7.02 5.64 8.00
C MET A 19 8.45 6.07 7.64
N TYR A 20 8.60 7.27 7.09
CA TYR A 20 9.90 7.84 6.77
C TYR A 20 10.78 8.02 8.01
N LEU A 21 10.22 8.59 9.09
CA LEU A 21 10.90 8.73 10.38
C LEU A 21 11.37 7.40 10.96
N MET A 22 10.50 6.40 10.90
CA MET A 22 10.74 5.06 11.42
C MET A 22 11.73 4.28 10.52
N GLY A 23 11.80 4.56 9.22
CA GLY A 23 12.78 3.95 8.32
C GLY A 23 14.22 4.45 8.53
N ILE A 24 14.40 5.64 9.10
CA ILE A 24 15.73 6.23 9.35
C ILE A 24 16.43 5.58 10.54
N ASN A 25 15.67 5.05 11.51
CA ASN A 25 16.22 4.34 12.65
C ASN A 25 15.92 2.86 12.48
N TYR A 26 16.94 2.00 12.51
CA TYR A 26 16.78 0.54 12.44
C TYR A 26 15.81 0.04 13.52
N LEU A 27 14.52 -0.05 13.18
CA LEU A 27 13.49 -0.58 14.05
C LEU A 27 13.28 -2.04 13.74
N HIS A 28 12.92 -2.79 14.78
CA HIS A 28 12.49 -4.17 14.63
C HIS A 28 11.45 -4.32 13.50
N PRO A 29 11.63 -5.28 12.58
CA PRO A 29 10.77 -5.48 11.41
C PRO A 29 9.26 -5.51 11.71
N ILE A 30 8.87 -6.00 12.90
CA ILE A 30 7.47 -6.00 13.38
C ILE A 30 6.87 -4.58 13.41
N ILE A 31 7.59 -3.56 13.87
CA ILE A 31 7.06 -2.18 13.91
C ILE A 31 6.80 -1.66 12.50
N LEU A 32 7.71 -1.97 11.57
CA LEU A 32 7.55 -1.64 10.16
C LEU A 32 6.29 -2.31 9.55
N ILE A 33 6.04 -3.58 9.90
CA ILE A 33 4.87 -4.32 9.43
C ILE A 33 3.56 -3.72 9.95
N ILE A 34 3.49 -3.39 11.25
CA ILE A 34 2.30 -2.78 11.85
C ILE A 34 1.98 -1.43 11.18
N LEU A 35 2.99 -0.59 10.95
CA LEU A 35 2.79 0.69 10.28
C LEU A 35 2.36 0.53 8.81
N MET A 36 2.92 -0.44 8.08
CA MET A 36 2.50 -0.76 6.72
C MET A 36 1.04 -1.24 6.64
N ILE A 37 0.57 -2.01 7.62
CA ILE A 37 -0.84 -2.44 7.70
C ILE A 37 -1.75 -1.21 7.88
N MET A 38 -1.43 -0.31 8.81
CA MET A 38 -2.21 0.91 9.04
C MET A 38 -2.24 1.80 7.79
N TYR A 39 -1.11 1.96 7.11
CA TYR A 39 -1.05 2.70 5.85
C TYR A 39 -1.95 2.07 4.78
N SER A 40 -1.86 0.75 4.58
CA SER A 40 -2.66 0.04 3.58
C SER A 40 -4.17 0.15 3.82
N LEU A 41 -4.61 0.17 5.08
CA LEU A 41 -6.01 0.38 5.45
C LEU A 41 -6.53 1.76 5.02
N VAL A 42 -5.76 2.82 5.27
CA VAL A 42 -6.16 4.18 4.88
C VAL A 42 -6.19 4.33 3.35
N VAL A 43 -5.26 3.69 2.62
CA VAL A 43 -5.29 3.65 1.14
C VAL A 43 -6.58 3.01 0.64
N CYS A 44 -6.95 1.85 1.19
CA CYS A 44 -8.15 1.12 0.75
C CYS A 44 -9.41 1.95 0.95
N LEU A 45 -9.50 2.65 2.09
CA LEU A 45 -10.62 3.53 2.38
C LEU A 45 -10.68 4.72 1.40
N LEU A 46 -9.56 5.34 1.05
CA LEU A 46 -9.52 6.39 0.02
C LEU A 46 -9.97 5.89 -1.35
N LEU A 47 -9.48 4.73 -1.78
CA LEU A 47 -9.88 4.13 -3.06
C LEU A 47 -11.38 3.82 -3.09
N SER A 48 -11.95 3.39 -1.96
CA SER A 48 -13.38 3.13 -1.85
C SER A 48 -14.23 4.41 -1.99
N ILE A 49 -13.75 5.54 -1.46
CA ILE A 49 -14.48 6.81 -1.53
C ILE A 49 -14.40 7.41 -2.94
N ASN A 50 -13.25 7.28 -3.61
CA ASN A 50 -13.00 7.94 -4.89
C ASN A 50 -13.56 7.20 -6.12
N THR A 51 -13.97 5.93 -5.97
CA THR A 51 -14.38 5.10 -7.11
C THR A 51 -15.83 4.67 -6.99
N TYR A 52 -16.56 4.69 -8.10
CA TYR A 52 -17.92 4.15 -8.15
C TYR A 52 -17.94 2.62 -7.95
N ASN A 53 -16.82 1.91 -8.22
CA ASN A 53 -16.69 0.46 -8.03
C ASN A 53 -15.77 0.09 -6.87
N TYR A 54 -16.35 -0.38 -5.78
CA TYR A 54 -15.62 -0.87 -4.61
C TYR A 54 -14.74 -2.10 -4.90
N MET A 55 -14.96 -2.84 -5.98
CA MET A 55 -14.19 -4.07 -6.29
C MET A 55 -12.68 -3.83 -6.38
N TYR A 56 -12.24 -2.67 -6.89
CA TYR A 56 -10.81 -2.34 -6.95
C TYR A 56 -10.21 -2.13 -5.56
N SER A 57 -10.94 -1.46 -4.65
CA SER A 57 -10.49 -1.28 -3.26
C SER A 57 -10.37 -2.62 -2.51
N ILE A 58 -11.28 -3.56 -2.78
CA ILE A 58 -11.26 -4.91 -2.19
C ILE A 58 -10.09 -5.74 -2.75
N MET A 59 -9.85 -5.72 -4.06
CA MET A 59 -8.70 -6.40 -4.68
C MET A 59 -7.37 -5.87 -4.12
N PHE A 60 -7.23 -4.55 -4.01
CA PHE A 60 -6.03 -3.91 -3.46
C PHE A 60 -5.79 -4.33 -2.00
N PHE A 61 -6.83 -4.34 -1.17
CA PHE A 61 -6.73 -4.76 0.23
C PHE A 61 -6.20 -6.19 0.40
N LEU A 62 -6.75 -7.14 -0.38
CA LEU A 62 -6.34 -8.54 -0.32
C LEU A 62 -4.88 -8.74 -0.73
N ILE A 63 -4.46 -8.08 -1.81
CA ILE A 63 -3.07 -8.15 -2.30
C ILE A 63 -2.11 -7.62 -1.24
N MET A 64 -2.42 -6.47 -0.63
CA MET A 64 -1.54 -5.86 0.38
C MET A 64 -1.41 -6.72 1.65
N ILE A 65 -2.52 -7.28 2.16
CA ILE A 65 -2.47 -8.17 3.34
C ILE A 65 -1.66 -9.44 3.04
N SER A 66 -1.86 -10.05 1.87
CA SER A 66 -1.17 -11.29 1.52
C SER A 66 0.36 -11.12 1.48
N GLY A 67 0.86 -10.01 0.94
CA GLY A 67 2.29 -9.71 0.90
C GLY A 67 2.89 -9.42 2.28
N LEU A 68 2.16 -8.68 3.13
CA LEU A 68 2.64 -8.31 4.46
C LEU A 68 2.73 -9.52 5.40
N LEU A 69 1.84 -10.51 5.28
CA LEU A 69 1.88 -11.74 6.07
C LEU A 69 3.09 -12.62 5.73
N ILE A 70 3.46 -12.71 4.44
CA ILE A 70 4.64 -13.47 4.01
C ILE A 70 5.93 -12.83 4.57
N ILE A 71 6.01 -11.49 4.51
CA ILE A 71 7.14 -10.74 5.08
C ILE A 71 7.19 -10.93 6.61
N PHE A 72 6.05 -10.96 7.30
CA PHE A 72 5.99 -11.23 8.74
C PHE A 72 6.55 -12.60 9.10
N LEU A 73 6.15 -13.66 8.39
CA LEU A 73 6.66 -15.02 8.61
C LEU A 73 8.18 -15.10 8.41
N TYR A 74 8.71 -14.44 7.38
CA TYR A 74 10.14 -14.40 7.12
C TYR A 74 10.91 -13.76 8.29
N PHE A 75 10.51 -12.57 8.73
CA PHE A 75 11.21 -11.89 9.83
C PHE A 75 11.01 -12.56 11.18
N ALA A 76 9.84 -13.13 11.46
CA ALA A 76 9.62 -13.91 12.68
C ALA A 76 10.55 -15.13 12.77
N SER A 77 10.93 -15.72 11.62
CA SER A 77 11.87 -16.85 11.58
C SER A 77 13.34 -16.47 11.74
N LEU A 78 13.70 -15.20 11.51
CA LEU A 78 15.10 -14.74 11.47
C LEU A 78 15.53 -13.96 12.72
N VAL A 79 14.60 -13.39 13.47
CA VAL A 79 14.95 -12.48 14.56
C VAL A 79 15.14 -13.25 15.86
N SER A 80 16.38 -13.29 16.33
CA SER A 80 16.73 -13.37 17.74
C SER A 80 16.12 -12.15 18.46
N ASN A 81 15.34 -12.36 19.53
CA ASN A 81 14.63 -11.35 20.33
C ASN A 81 15.51 -10.19 20.86
N GLU A 82 16.05 -9.34 19.99
CA GLU A 82 16.85 -8.18 20.38
C GLU A 82 15.93 -7.03 20.81
N GLU A 83 16.25 -6.45 21.97
CA GLU A 83 15.50 -5.33 22.53
C GLU A 83 15.56 -4.11 21.59
N ASN A 84 14.38 -3.61 21.25
CA ASN A 84 14.22 -2.57 20.26
C ASN A 84 14.59 -1.19 20.85
N LYS A 85 15.82 -0.73 20.63
CA LYS A 85 16.27 0.61 21.08
C LYS A 85 15.88 1.67 20.06
N ILE A 86 14.66 2.21 20.21
CA ILE A 86 14.17 3.33 19.40
C ILE A 86 14.95 4.60 19.77
N LYS A 87 15.89 5.02 18.91
CA LYS A 87 16.58 6.31 19.03
C LYS A 87 15.99 7.31 18.05
N VAL A 88 14.95 8.04 18.45
CA VAL A 88 14.42 9.13 17.61
C VAL A 88 15.38 10.31 17.64
N ASN A 89 15.87 10.73 16.48
CA ASN A 89 16.64 11.95 16.37
C ASN A 89 15.69 13.16 16.45
N LEU A 90 15.83 13.96 17.52
CA LEU A 90 15.01 15.13 17.81
C LEU A 90 14.99 16.15 16.65
N PHE A 91 16.09 16.29 15.92
CA PHE A 91 16.16 17.18 14.76
C PHE A 91 15.18 16.76 13.66
N ILE A 92 15.10 15.45 13.39
CA ILE A 92 14.22 14.91 12.35
C ILE A 92 12.76 15.06 12.78
N LEU A 93 12.46 14.84 14.07
CA LEU A 93 11.12 15.09 14.63
C LEU A 93 10.68 16.54 14.40
N ASN A 94 11.54 17.52 14.72
CA ASN A 94 11.22 18.94 14.57
C ASN A 94 10.96 19.32 13.11
N MET A 95 11.75 18.78 12.17
CA MET A 95 11.53 19.01 10.74
C MET A 95 10.20 18.43 10.25
N THR A 96 9.79 17.27 10.76
CA THR A 96 8.49 16.70 10.41
C THR A 96 7.31 17.51 10.93
N ILE A 97 7.42 18.07 12.13
CA ILE A 97 6.38 18.93 12.70
C ILE A 97 6.24 20.22 11.87
N LEU A 98 7.36 20.84 11.48
CA LEU A 98 7.36 22.01 10.60
C LEU A 98 6.68 21.74 9.26
N ASN A 99 6.99 20.61 8.61
CA ASN A 99 6.35 20.22 7.35
C ASN A 99 4.83 20.03 7.51
N LEU A 100 4.38 19.44 8.61
CA LEU A 100 2.95 19.29 8.89
C LEU A 100 2.26 20.65 9.03
N MET A 101 2.87 21.58 9.77
CA MET A 101 2.31 22.92 9.98
C MET A 101 2.18 23.70 8.67
N ILE A 102 3.21 23.65 7.81
CA ILE A 102 3.19 24.28 6.48
C ILE A 102 2.05 23.70 5.62
N MET A 103 1.87 22.38 5.69
CA MET A 103 0.84 21.69 4.90
C MET A 103 -0.58 22.07 5.37
N PHE A 104 -0.83 22.12 6.68
CA PHE A 104 -2.10 22.63 7.22
C PHE A 104 -2.37 24.08 6.82
N TYR A 105 -1.34 24.93 6.77
CA TYR A 105 -1.46 26.31 6.34
C TYR A 105 -1.91 26.44 4.88
N PHE A 106 -1.27 25.71 3.96
CA PHE A 106 -1.67 25.72 2.54
C PHE A 106 -3.08 25.17 2.30
N MET A 107 -3.52 24.24 3.14
CA MET A 107 -4.87 23.68 3.06
C MET A 107 -5.96 24.69 3.42
N GLY A 108 -5.71 25.53 4.44
CA GLY A 108 -6.65 26.59 4.83
C GLY A 108 -6.86 27.64 3.73
N LEU A 109 -5.88 27.82 2.84
CA LEU A 109 -5.94 28.73 1.71
C LEU A 109 -6.72 28.16 0.52
N MET A 110 -6.81 26.84 0.39
CA MET A 110 -7.58 26.19 -0.66
C MET A 110 -9.09 26.32 -0.37
N LYS A 111 -9.74 27.31 -0.97
CA LYS A 111 -11.20 27.43 -0.96
C LYS A 111 -11.82 26.22 -1.66
N TYR A 112 -12.53 25.40 -0.89
CA TYR A 112 -13.34 24.28 -1.36
C TYR A 112 -14.41 24.76 -2.33
N LYS A 113 -14.17 24.64 -3.64
CA LYS A 113 -15.25 24.66 -4.63
C LYS A 113 -15.95 23.31 -4.57
N SER A 114 -17.06 23.26 -3.85
CA SER A 114 -17.97 22.12 -3.84
C SER A 114 -18.59 21.95 -5.23
N TYR A 115 -17.98 21.14 -6.09
CA TYR A 115 -18.66 20.59 -7.26
C TYR A 115 -19.62 19.48 -6.82
N TYR A 116 -20.61 19.85 -5.98
CA TYR A 116 -21.72 18.99 -5.60
C TYR A 116 -22.97 19.47 -6.32
N SER A 117 -23.15 19.05 -7.57
CA SER A 117 -24.46 19.08 -8.23
C SER A 117 -24.41 18.40 -9.60
N MET A 118 -24.12 17.08 -9.65
CA MET A 118 -24.51 16.30 -10.84
C MET A 118 -24.50 14.76 -10.70
N GLU A 119 -24.23 14.18 -9.52
CA GLU A 119 -23.99 12.74 -9.42
C GLU A 119 -25.16 11.89 -8.92
N ILE A 120 -26.19 12.50 -8.31
CA ILE A 120 -27.28 11.73 -7.67
C ILE A 120 -28.12 10.96 -8.71
N ASN A 121 -28.20 11.44 -9.96
CA ASN A 121 -29.00 10.79 -11.01
C ASN A 121 -28.30 9.66 -11.77
N LYS A 122 -27.02 9.35 -11.51
CA LYS A 122 -26.30 8.28 -12.23
C LYS A 122 -26.24 6.95 -11.50
N MET A 123 -26.70 6.86 -10.25
CA MET A 123 -26.55 5.67 -9.41
C MET A 123 -27.19 4.39 -9.98
N ILE A 124 -28.19 4.51 -10.86
CA ILE A 124 -28.95 3.36 -11.37
C ILE A 124 -28.30 2.76 -12.64
N ASP A 125 -27.66 3.57 -13.49
CA ASP A 125 -26.94 3.10 -14.69
C ASP A 125 -25.50 2.61 -14.41
N ILE A 126 -25.04 2.80 -13.17
CA ILE A 126 -23.69 2.44 -12.74
C ILE A 126 -23.52 0.91 -12.68
N ASN A 127 -24.50 0.13 -12.23
CA ASN A 127 -24.32 -1.32 -12.02
C ASN A 127 -23.88 -2.11 -13.27
N MET A 128 -24.35 -1.76 -14.47
CA MET A 128 -23.89 -2.41 -15.72
C MET A 128 -22.53 -1.87 -16.22
N SER A 129 -22.17 -0.63 -15.90
CA SER A 129 -20.88 -0.05 -16.28
C SER A 129 -19.73 -0.40 -15.31
N LEU A 130 -20.06 -0.77 -14.06
CA LEU A 130 -19.09 -1.16 -13.02
C LEU A 130 -18.26 -2.40 -13.39
N PHE A 131 -18.90 -3.47 -13.86
CA PHE A 131 -18.23 -4.71 -14.25
C PHE A 131 -17.57 -4.62 -15.63
N ASN A 132 -18.15 -3.84 -16.54
CA ASN A 132 -17.58 -3.63 -17.88
C ASN A 132 -16.18 -3.02 -17.82
N ASN A 133 -15.84 -2.21 -16.81
CA ASN A 133 -14.49 -1.65 -16.67
C ASN A 133 -13.42 -2.72 -16.36
N ILE A 134 -13.76 -3.75 -15.58
CA ILE A 134 -12.83 -4.85 -15.30
C ILE A 134 -12.67 -5.73 -16.54
N LEU A 135 -13.79 -6.02 -17.23
CA LEU A 135 -13.79 -6.85 -18.43
C LEU A 135 -13.05 -6.21 -19.60
N LYS A 136 -13.00 -4.87 -19.69
CA LYS A 136 -12.23 -4.13 -20.72
C LYS A 136 -10.75 -4.48 -20.74
N ILE A 137 -10.18 -4.94 -19.63
CA ILE A 137 -8.76 -5.34 -19.56
C ILE A 137 -8.49 -6.59 -20.41
N TYR A 138 -9.49 -7.46 -20.59
CA TYR A 138 -9.38 -8.67 -21.43
C TYR A 138 -9.69 -8.41 -22.92
N TYR A 139 -10.22 -7.25 -23.26
CA TYR A 139 -10.52 -6.88 -24.64
C TYR A 139 -9.37 -6.05 -25.25
N TYR A 140 -9.31 -6.03 -26.58
CA TYR A 140 -8.37 -5.16 -27.30
C TYR A 140 -8.67 -3.68 -26.97
N PRO A 141 -7.68 -2.80 -26.73
CA PRO A 141 -6.23 -3.00 -26.90
C PRO A 141 -5.49 -3.53 -25.67
N PHE A 142 -6.15 -3.66 -24.51
CA PHE A 142 -5.48 -3.97 -23.24
C PHE A 142 -5.14 -5.46 -23.05
N ASN A 143 -5.70 -6.37 -23.85
CA ASN A 143 -5.40 -7.80 -23.77
C ASN A 143 -3.90 -8.13 -24.00
N SER A 144 -3.12 -7.26 -24.64
CA SER A 144 -1.66 -7.45 -24.72
C SER A 144 -0.97 -7.32 -23.35
N PHE A 145 -1.46 -6.41 -22.50
CA PHE A 145 -0.97 -6.24 -21.14
C PHE A 145 -1.29 -7.45 -20.25
N THR A 146 -2.48 -8.05 -20.39
CA THR A 146 -2.83 -9.26 -19.62
C THR A 146 -1.93 -10.44 -20.00
N LEU A 147 -1.68 -10.64 -21.29
CA LEU A 147 -0.74 -11.64 -21.80
C LEU A 147 0.68 -11.42 -21.23
N LEU A 148 1.14 -10.18 -21.20
CA LEU A 148 2.45 -9.84 -20.63
C LEU A 148 2.53 -10.15 -19.12
N CYS A 149 1.48 -9.83 -18.35
CA CYS A 149 1.41 -10.16 -16.91
C CYS A 149 1.41 -11.68 -16.67
N LEU A 150 0.73 -12.47 -17.51
CA LEU A 150 0.74 -13.93 -17.43
C LEU A 150 2.14 -14.50 -17.65
N PHE A 151 2.85 -14.05 -18.69
CA PHE A 151 4.23 -14.47 -18.92
C PHE A 151 5.16 -14.03 -17.79
N TYR A 152 4.97 -12.82 -17.25
CA TYR A 152 5.74 -12.35 -16.09
C TYR A 152 5.57 -13.28 -14.88
N LEU A 153 4.34 -13.62 -14.50
CA LEU A 153 4.06 -14.54 -13.38
C LEU A 153 4.63 -15.94 -13.62
N LEU A 154 4.60 -16.43 -14.86
CA LEU A 154 5.17 -17.73 -15.22
C LEU A 154 6.70 -17.72 -15.10
N ILE A 155 7.37 -16.67 -15.58
CA ILE A 155 8.82 -16.52 -15.47
C ILE A 155 9.23 -16.39 -14.00
N THR A 156 8.52 -15.59 -13.19
CA THR A 156 8.86 -15.45 -11.77
C THR A 156 8.74 -16.77 -11.02
N LEU A 157 7.73 -17.60 -11.32
CA LEU A 157 7.62 -18.94 -10.76
C LEU A 157 8.86 -19.81 -11.07
N PHE A 158 9.31 -19.86 -12.33
CA PHE A 158 10.51 -20.60 -12.71
C PHE A 158 11.77 -20.09 -12.01
N VAL A 159 11.91 -18.76 -11.91
CA VAL A 159 13.03 -18.14 -11.20
C VAL A 159 13.01 -18.49 -9.72
N VAL A 160 11.85 -18.43 -9.06
CA VAL A 160 11.69 -18.80 -7.65
C VAL A 160 12.06 -20.27 -7.42
N ILE A 161 11.57 -21.21 -8.25
CA ILE A 161 11.92 -22.63 -8.16
C ILE A 161 13.45 -22.82 -8.28
N LYS A 162 14.08 -22.13 -9.25
CA LYS A 162 15.53 -22.20 -9.45
C LYS A 162 16.29 -21.68 -8.22
N ILE A 163 15.88 -20.55 -7.64
CA ILE A 163 16.52 -19.97 -6.44
C ILE A 163 16.37 -20.92 -5.24
N CYS A 164 15.19 -21.50 -5.03
CA CYS A 164 14.96 -22.41 -3.90
C CYS A 164 15.75 -23.73 -4.02
N SER A 165 15.94 -24.26 -5.25
CA SER A 165 16.64 -25.54 -5.47
C SER A 165 18.15 -25.54 -5.19
N ILE A 166 18.77 -24.39 -4.94
CA ILE A 166 20.24 -24.25 -4.81
C ILE A 166 20.77 -24.68 -3.42
N GLN A 167 19.89 -25.08 -2.47
CA GLN A 167 20.27 -25.34 -1.07
C GLN A 167 20.68 -26.78 -0.72
N ASP A 168 20.88 -27.69 -1.67
CA ASP A 168 21.23 -29.09 -1.37
C ASP A 168 22.72 -29.34 -1.02
N LYS A 169 23.52 -28.29 -0.74
CA LYS A 169 24.89 -28.49 -0.22
C LYS A 169 24.86 -28.73 1.28
N SER A 170 25.29 -29.93 1.67
CA SER A 170 25.39 -30.34 3.07
C SER A 170 26.17 -29.33 3.90
N LEU A 171 25.52 -28.76 4.93
CA LEU A 171 26.16 -27.91 5.95
C LEU A 171 27.11 -28.68 6.88
N ARG A 172 27.25 -30.00 6.71
CA ARG A 172 28.30 -30.77 7.39
C ARG A 172 29.58 -30.68 6.58
N LYS A 173 30.65 -30.19 7.22
CA LYS A 173 32.00 -30.55 6.79
C LYS A 173 32.08 -32.07 6.81
N LEU A 174 32.19 -32.67 5.63
CA LEU A 174 32.69 -34.04 5.51
C LEU A 174 34.13 -34.00 6.04
N ASN A 175 34.38 -34.76 7.10
CA ASN A 175 35.71 -34.93 7.71
C ASN A 175 36.71 -35.47 6.70
#